data_AF-A0A258B9Y9-F1
#
_entry.id   AF-A0A258B9Y9-F1
#
_cell.length_a   1.000
_cell.length_b   1.000
_cell.length_c   1.000
_cell.angle_alpha   90.00
_cell.angle_beta   90.00
_cell.angle_gamma   90.00
#
_symmetry.space_group_name_H-M   'P 1'
#
loop_
_entity.id
_entity.type
_entity.pdbx_description
1 polymer ?
#
loop_
_entity_poly.entity_id
_entity_poly.type
_entity_poly.pdbx_seq_one_letter_code
_entity_poly.pdbx_strand_id
1 'polypeptide(L)'
;MSDYLKPLTSLRFFAAVWVILFSYWPLLQGAAPVWIIERGYLGVDLFFTLSGFILCHVYLESFGTGNFQYGQFIVNRLARIYPLHIATLLFTLALVMAAAVKGLTLDSHVASWASLPAQIFMVHAWGLAPVASWNHPSWSISAEWFA
;
A
#
# COMPACT_ATOMS: atom_id res chain seq x y z
N MET A 1 3.32 3.76 28.71
CA MET A 1 4.16 4.04 27.52
C MET A 1 3.35 4.08 26.21
N SER A 2 2.29 3.27 26.06
CA SER A 2 1.46 3.18 24.83
C SER A 2 0.67 4.44 24.46
N ASP A 3 0.40 5.35 25.41
CA ASP A 3 -0.44 6.52 25.15
C ASP A 3 0.22 7.58 24.25
N TYR A 4 1.55 7.66 24.22
CA TYR A 4 2.28 8.61 23.36
C TYR A 4 2.28 8.20 21.87
N LEU A 5 2.04 6.94 21.56
CA LEU A 5 1.96 6.44 20.18
C LEU A 5 0.57 6.62 19.56
N LYS A 6 -0.47 6.82 20.38
CA LYS A 6 -1.85 7.02 19.91
C LYS A 6 -1.97 8.26 19.00
N PRO A 7 -1.44 9.44 19.35
CA PRO A 7 -1.48 10.61 18.46
C PRO A 7 -0.79 10.37 17.11
N LEU A 8 0.37 9.71 17.11
CA LEU A 8 1.12 9.36 15.89
C LEU A 8 0.33 8.38 15.00
N THR A 9 -0.37 7.44 15.62
CA THR A 9 -1.25 6.50 14.92
C THR A 9 -2.44 7.22 14.29
N SER A 10 -3.07 8.15 15.02
CA SER A 10 -4.13 9.00 14.48
C SER A 10 -3.62 9.86 13.32
N LEU A 11 -2.42 10.43 13.42
CA LEU A 11 -1.83 11.23 12.37
C LEU A 11 -1.58 10.40 11.09
N ARG A 12 -1.14 9.14 11.23
CA ARG A 12 -1.04 8.19 10.10
C ARG A 12 -2.39 7.92 9.45
N PHE A 13 -3.46 7.79 10.25
CA PHE A 13 -4.81 7.61 9.71
C PHE A 13 -5.21 8.81 8.85
N PHE A 14 -5.03 10.04 9.33
CA PHE A 14 -5.32 11.24 8.53
C PHE A 14 -4.44 11.36 7.29
N ALA A 15 -3.15 10.99 7.39
CA ALA A 15 -2.25 10.94 6.24
C ALA A 15 -2.76 9.93 5.19
N ALA A 16 -3.15 8.73 5.61
CA ALA A 16 -3.70 7.70 4.71
C ALA A 16 -5.02 8.16 4.05
N VAL A 17 -5.92 8.82 4.80
CA VAL A 17 -7.14 9.42 4.23
C VAL A 17 -6.79 10.46 3.18
N TRP A 18 -5.78 11.29 3.42
CA TRP A 18 -5.33 12.27 2.43
C TRP A 18 -4.79 11.62 1.15
N VAL A 19 -4.03 10.52 1.27
CA VAL A 19 -3.57 9.73 0.11
C VAL A 19 -4.74 9.15 -0.67
N ILE A 20 -5.78 8.66 0.01
CA ILE A 20 -7.00 8.16 -0.62
C ILE A 20 -7.68 9.30 -1.38
N LEU A 21 -7.88 10.47 -0.74
CA LEU A 21 -8.48 11.62 -1.41
C LEU A 21 -7.68 12.00 -2.64
N PHE A 22 -6.36 12.14 -2.54
CA PHE A 22 -5.51 12.46 -3.68
C PHE A 22 -5.60 11.45 -4.83
N SER A 23 -5.68 10.16 -4.51
CA SER A 23 -5.73 9.09 -5.52
C SER A 23 -7.08 8.99 -6.23
N TYR A 24 -8.20 9.27 -5.53
CA TYR A 24 -9.55 9.05 -6.06
C TYR A 24 -10.30 10.33 -6.41
N TRP A 25 -9.90 11.50 -5.91
CA TRP A 25 -10.54 12.78 -6.22
C TRP A 25 -10.58 13.10 -7.72
N PRO A 26 -9.49 12.85 -8.50
CA PRO A 26 -9.53 13.08 -9.95
C PRO A 26 -10.50 12.17 -10.70
N LEU A 27 -10.94 11.05 -10.09
CA LEU A 27 -11.88 10.11 -10.70
C LEU A 27 -13.35 10.51 -10.50
N LEU A 28 -13.62 11.49 -9.62
CA LEU A 28 -14.97 11.99 -9.37
C LEU A 28 -15.37 13.00 -10.45
N GLN A 29 -16.36 12.64 -11.27
CA GLN A 29 -16.87 13.54 -12.31
C GLN A 29 -17.46 14.82 -11.68
N GLY A 30 -17.00 15.98 -12.15
CA GLY A 30 -17.46 17.28 -11.66
C GLY A 30 -16.84 17.73 -10.33
N ALA A 31 -15.85 17.01 -9.80
CA ALA A 31 -15.13 17.46 -8.62
C ALA A 31 -14.30 18.71 -8.93
N ALA A 32 -14.48 19.76 -8.11
CA ALA A 32 -13.66 20.97 -8.21
C ALA A 32 -12.21 20.67 -7.78
N PRO A 33 -11.21 21.35 -8.37
CA PRO A 33 -9.85 21.28 -7.86
C PRO A 33 -9.81 21.80 -6.42
N VAL A 34 -9.29 20.98 -5.50
CA VAL A 34 -9.11 21.34 -4.10
C VAL A 34 -7.62 21.34 -3.82
N TRP A 35 -7.06 22.53 -3.61
CA TRP A 35 -5.61 22.76 -3.48
C TRP A 35 -4.92 21.84 -2.47
N ILE A 36 -5.60 21.50 -1.35
CA ILE A 36 -5.02 20.61 -0.35
C ILE A 36 -5.01 19.16 -0.82
N ILE A 37 -6.04 18.72 -1.55
CA ILE A 37 -6.14 17.35 -2.06
C ILE A 37 -5.09 17.12 -3.15
N GLU A 38 -4.88 18.09 -4.02
CA GLU A 38 -3.85 18.06 -5.08
C GLU A 38 -2.43 17.87 -4.53
N ARG A 39 -2.20 18.27 -3.27
CA ARG A 39 -0.92 18.08 -2.58
C ARG A 39 -0.82 16.80 -1.75
N GLY A 40 -1.67 15.80 -2.01
CA GLY A 40 -1.67 14.56 -1.22
C GLY A 40 -0.41 13.69 -1.34
N TYR A 41 0.52 14.01 -2.25
CA TYR A 41 1.88 13.47 -2.20
C TYR A 41 2.57 13.78 -0.85
N LEU A 42 2.26 14.91 -0.20
CA LEU A 42 2.74 15.21 1.16
C LEU A 42 2.15 14.24 2.20
N GLY A 43 0.92 13.76 1.98
CA GLY A 43 0.30 12.73 2.80
C GLY A 43 1.04 11.39 2.69
N VAL A 44 1.55 11.07 1.49
CA VAL A 44 2.42 9.90 1.28
C VAL A 44 3.70 10.05 2.10
N ASP A 45 4.41 11.17 1.95
CA ASP A 45 5.66 11.43 2.67
C ASP A 45 5.48 11.36 4.19
N LEU A 46 4.39 11.95 4.70
CA LEU A 46 4.04 11.92 6.12
C LEU A 46 3.73 10.50 6.59
N PHE A 47 2.93 9.74 5.83
CA PHE A 47 2.57 8.38 6.19
C PHE A 47 3.80 7.48 6.30
N PHE A 48 4.71 7.52 5.32
CA PHE A 48 5.91 6.70 5.31
C PHE A 48 6.91 7.12 6.40
N THR A 49 7.12 8.42 6.59
CA THR A 49 8.03 8.92 7.64
C THR A 49 7.57 8.48 9.04
N LEU A 50 6.27 8.60 9.34
CA LEU A 50 5.71 8.16 10.62
C LEU A 50 5.74 6.64 10.78
N SER A 51 5.50 5.89 9.70
CA SER A 51 5.56 4.43 9.73
C SER A 51 6.97 3.95 10.04
N GLY A 52 8.00 4.53 9.40
CA GLY A 52 9.41 4.26 9.71
C GLY A 52 9.80 4.67 11.13
N PHE A 53 9.35 5.83 11.61
CA PHE A 53 9.61 6.27 12.99
C PHE A 53 9.05 5.30 14.04
N ILE A 54 7.78 4.90 13.91
CA ILE A 54 7.13 3.95 14.82
C ILE A 54 7.85 2.61 14.78
N LEU A 55 8.25 2.17 13.58
CA LEU A 55 8.98 0.93 13.39
C LEU A 55 10.30 0.93 14.16
N CYS A 56 11.14 1.95 13.93
CA CYS A 56 12.40 2.10 14.64
C CYS A 56 12.19 2.14 16.15
N HIS A 57 11.17 2.87 16.63
CA HIS A 57 10.90 3.01 18.05
C HIS A 57 10.48 1.69 18.71
N VAL A 58 9.57 0.93 18.10
CA VAL A 58 9.07 -0.35 18.62
C VAL A 58 10.17 -1.41 18.66
N TYR A 59 11.02 -1.45 17.63
CA TYR A 59 12.07 -2.47 17.54
C TYR A 59 13.37 -2.07 18.26
N LEU A 60 13.57 -0.79 18.61
CA LEU A 60 14.75 -0.32 19.35
C LEU A 60 14.96 -1.08 20.67
N GLU A 61 13.88 -1.36 21.40
CA GLU A 61 13.91 -2.07 22.68
C GLU A 61 14.32 -3.55 22.50
N SER A 62 13.90 -4.16 21.38
CA SER A 62 14.30 -5.53 21.00
C SER A 62 15.76 -5.60 20.51
N PHE A 63 16.26 -4.54 19.87
CA PHE A 63 17.66 -4.42 19.47
C PHE A 63 18.59 -4.28 20.68
N GLY A 64 18.22 -3.45 21.67
CA GLY A 64 19.03 -3.24 22.88
C GLY A 64 19.18 -4.48 23.77
N THR A 65 18.27 -5.45 23.66
CA THR A 65 18.28 -6.70 24.44
C THR A 65 18.91 -7.88 23.71
N GLY A 66 19.37 -7.71 22.46
CA GLY A 66 20.01 -8.78 21.66
C GLY A 66 19.07 -9.89 21.17
N ASN A 67 17.76 -9.77 21.42
CA ASN A 67 16.75 -10.76 21.04
C ASN A 67 16.11 -10.50 19.67
N PHE A 68 16.63 -9.52 18.92
CA PHE A 68 16.06 -9.15 17.62
C PHE A 68 16.38 -10.20 16.54
N GLN A 69 15.33 -10.84 16.02
CA GLN A 69 15.42 -11.76 14.89
C GLN A 69 14.79 -11.13 13.65
N TYR A 70 15.65 -10.71 12.70
CA TYR A 70 15.19 -10.08 11.45
C TYR A 70 14.25 -10.98 10.63
N GLY A 71 14.47 -12.29 10.62
CA GLY A 71 13.59 -13.24 9.94
C GLY A 71 12.17 -13.24 10.53
N GLN A 72 12.06 -13.31 11.86
CA GLN A 72 10.76 -13.28 12.55
C GLN A 72 10.03 -11.94 12.32
N PHE A 73 10.78 -10.85 12.26
CA PHE A 73 10.26 -9.52 11.93
C PHE A 73 9.57 -9.49 10.56
N ILE A 74 10.24 -9.97 9.51
CA ILE A 74 9.69 -10.01 8.15
C ILE A 74 8.50 -10.97 8.08
N VAL A 75 8.59 -12.15 8.69
CA VAL A 75 7.50 -13.13 8.72
C VAL A 75 6.25 -12.57 9.39
N ASN A 76 6.38 -11.92 10.55
CA ASN A 76 5.25 -11.30 11.25
C ASN A 76 4.56 -10.22 10.41
N ARG A 77 5.35 -9.46 9.65
CA ARG A 77 4.83 -8.42 8.77
C ARG A 77 4.08 -9.02 7.59
N LEU A 78 4.70 -9.95 6.88
CA LEU A 78 4.10 -10.65 5.74
C LEU A 78 2.84 -11.41 6.14
N ALA A 79 2.86 -12.11 7.28
CA ALA A 79 1.69 -12.84 7.80
C ALA A 79 0.48 -11.92 8.05
N ARG A 80 0.71 -10.63 8.35
CA ARG A 80 -0.35 -9.65 8.57
C ARG A 80 -0.90 -9.06 7.27
N ILE A 81 -0.04 -8.74 6.30
CA ILE A 81 -0.43 -7.98 5.09
C ILE A 81 -0.72 -8.85 3.87
N TYR A 82 -0.01 -9.98 3.73
CA TYR A 82 -0.09 -10.85 2.56
C TYR A 82 -1.48 -11.49 2.36
N PRO A 83 -2.19 -11.96 3.42
CA PRO A 83 -3.52 -12.53 3.24
C PRO A 83 -4.51 -11.52 2.63
N LEU A 84 -4.47 -10.27 3.08
CA LEU A 84 -5.33 -9.21 2.55
C LEU A 84 -4.93 -8.83 1.11
N HIS A 85 -3.62 -8.77 0.83
CA HIS A 85 -3.12 -8.52 -0.53
C HIS A 85 -3.62 -9.57 -1.53
N ILE A 86 -3.49 -10.86 -1.18
CA ILE A 86 -3.98 -11.94 -2.05
C ILE A 86 -5.50 -11.89 -2.20
N ALA A 87 -6.25 -11.64 -1.13
CA ALA A 87 -7.71 -11.53 -1.21
C ALA A 87 -8.14 -10.40 -2.17
N THR A 88 -7.50 -9.24 -2.08
CA THR A 88 -7.79 -8.10 -2.96
C THR A 88 -7.30 -8.32 -4.40
N LEU A 89 -6.16 -8.99 -4.59
CA LEU A 89 -5.66 -9.37 -5.91
C LEU A 89 -6.58 -10.39 -6.61
N LEU A 90 -7.08 -11.39 -5.87
CA LEU A 90 -8.06 -12.34 -6.40
C LEU A 90 -9.38 -11.67 -6.74
N PHE A 91 -9.80 -10.69 -5.92
CA PHE A 91 -10.98 -9.89 -6.21
C PHE A 91 -10.84 -9.09 -7.51
N THR A 92 -9.72 -8.41 -7.73
CA THR A 92 -9.49 -7.68 -8.98
C THR A 92 -9.37 -8.62 -10.18
N LEU A 93 -8.74 -9.79 -10.01
CA LEU A 93 -8.72 -10.84 -11.01
C LEU A 93 -10.13 -11.32 -11.39
N ALA A 94 -11.00 -11.55 -10.40
CA ALA A 94 -12.38 -11.95 -10.64
C ALA A 94 -13.17 -10.87 -11.41
N LEU A 95 -12.96 -9.58 -11.09
CA LEU A 95 -13.57 -8.47 -11.83
C LEU A 95 -13.10 -8.41 -13.29
N VAL A 96 -11.81 -8.60 -13.53
CA VAL A 96 -11.23 -8.64 -14.88
C VAL A 96 -11.83 -9.79 -15.70
N MET A 97 -11.91 -10.98 -15.11
CA MET A 97 -12.52 -12.15 -15.76
C MET A 97 -14.00 -11.93 -16.05
N ALA A 98 -14.76 -11.35 -15.12
CA ALA A 98 -16.17 -11.03 -15.31
C ALA A 98 -16.39 -10.00 -16.43
N ALA A 99 -15.52 -8.99 -16.53
CA ALA A 99 -15.55 -8.01 -17.61
C ALA A 99 -15.26 -8.66 -18.98
N ALA A 100 -14.29 -9.57 -19.04
CA ALA A 100 -13.95 -10.31 -20.26
C ALA A 100 -15.12 -11.18 -20.75
N VAL A 101 -15.83 -11.86 -19.86
CA VAL A 101 -17.04 -12.66 -20.20
C VAL A 101 -18.15 -11.77 -20.77
N LYS A 102 -18.25 -10.51 -20.32
CA LYS A 102 -19.19 -9.52 -20.85
C LYS A 102 -18.73 -8.85 -22.16
N GLY A 103 -17.57 -9.23 -22.70
CA GLY A 103 -17.01 -8.65 -23.92
C GLY A 103 -16.45 -7.24 -23.74
N LEU A 104 -16.19 -6.81 -22.49
CA LEU A 104 -15.53 -5.54 -22.24
C LEU A 104 -14.02 -5.69 -22.46
N THR A 105 -13.47 -4.88 -23.35
CA THR A 105 -12.02 -4.77 -23.54
C THR A 105 -11.44 -3.89 -22.44
N LEU A 106 -10.60 -4.48 -21.59
CA LEU A 106 -9.85 -3.74 -20.57
C LEU A 106 -8.51 -3.31 -21.13
N ASP A 107 -8.07 -2.11 -20.76
CA ASP A 107 -6.74 -1.63 -21.10
C ASP A 107 -5.67 -2.55 -20.46
N SER A 108 -4.64 -2.87 -21.24
CA SER A 108 -3.43 -3.56 -20.78
C SER A 108 -2.78 -2.90 -19.56
N HIS A 109 -2.94 -1.60 -19.35
CA HIS A 109 -2.48 -0.91 -18.14
C HIS A 109 -3.26 -1.31 -16.88
N VAL A 110 -4.51 -1.76 -17.01
CA VAL A 110 -5.36 -2.18 -15.89
C VAL A 110 -5.11 -3.64 -15.50
N ALA A 111 -4.89 -4.52 -16.47
CA ALA A 111 -4.75 -5.97 -16.25
C ALA A 111 -3.54 -6.56 -16.99
N SER A 112 -2.35 -6.02 -16.74
CA SER A 112 -1.13 -6.51 -17.37
C SER A 112 -0.69 -7.85 -16.78
N TRP A 113 -0.78 -8.92 -17.58
CA TRP A 113 -0.29 -10.24 -17.20
C TRP A 113 1.21 -10.26 -16.89
N ALA A 114 2.00 -9.38 -17.52
CA ALA A 114 3.43 -9.25 -17.24
C ALA A 114 3.73 -8.71 -15.84
N SER A 115 2.81 -7.92 -15.25
CA SER A 115 2.94 -7.41 -13.88
C SER A 115 2.40 -8.38 -12.82
N LEU A 116 1.69 -9.44 -13.22
CA LEU A 116 1.06 -10.37 -12.27
C LEU A 116 2.07 -11.11 -11.38
N PRO A 117 3.23 -11.59 -11.88
CA PRO A 117 4.24 -12.20 -11.00
C PRO A 117 4.73 -11.23 -9.92
N ALA A 118 5.00 -9.98 -10.28
CA ALA A 118 5.42 -8.96 -9.34
C ALA A 118 4.34 -8.65 -8.29
N GLN A 119 3.06 -8.71 -8.67
CA GLN A 119 1.94 -8.60 -7.73
C GLN A 119 1.85 -9.79 -6.78
N ILE A 120 2.02 -11.02 -7.25
CA ILE A 120 1.97 -12.25 -6.42
C ILE A 120 3.05 -12.24 -5.34
N PHE A 121 4.26 -11.78 -5.70
CA PHE A 121 5.37 -11.62 -4.76
C PHE A 121 5.35 -10.30 -3.99
N MET A 122 4.37 -9.43 -4.24
CA MET A 122 4.23 -8.11 -3.60
C MET A 122 5.48 -7.22 -3.78
N VAL A 123 6.15 -7.32 -4.93
CA VAL A 123 7.36 -6.57 -5.31
C VAL A 123 7.12 -5.61 -6.47
N HIS A 124 5.85 -5.34 -6.80
CA HIS A 124 5.47 -4.46 -7.90
C HIS A 124 5.84 -2.99 -7.68
N ALA A 125 6.08 -2.55 -6.44
CA ALA A 125 6.61 -1.22 -6.16
C ALA A 125 8.15 -1.11 -6.30
N TRP A 126 8.86 -2.22 -6.53
CA TRP A 126 10.33 -2.25 -6.58
C TRP A 126 10.89 -2.01 -7.99
N GLY A 127 10.04 -1.63 -8.95
CA GLY A 127 10.42 -1.49 -10.36
C GLY A 127 10.46 -2.81 -11.14
N LEU A 128 10.06 -3.93 -10.52
CA LEU A 128 9.97 -5.25 -11.18
C LEU A 128 8.68 -5.41 -12.01
N ALA A 129 7.67 -4.58 -11.77
CA ALA A 129 6.46 -4.53 -12.59
C ALA A 129 6.63 -3.49 -13.70
N PRO A 130 6.38 -3.83 -14.99
CA PRO A 130 6.47 -2.88 -16.09
C PRO A 130 5.41 -1.77 -16.01
N VAL A 131 4.25 -2.07 -15.40
CA VAL A 131 3.14 -1.13 -15.21
C VAL A 131 2.41 -1.38 -13.90
N ALA A 132 1.95 -0.29 -13.27
CA ALA A 132 1.07 -0.33 -12.09
C ALA A 132 -0.34 -0.80 -12.49
N SER A 133 -0.59 -2.09 -12.36
CA SER A 133 -1.82 -2.77 -12.81
C SER A 133 -2.43 -3.63 -11.69
N TRP A 134 -3.60 -4.24 -11.93
CA TRP A 134 -4.36 -5.10 -11.01
C TRP A 134 -4.88 -4.40 -9.75
N ASN A 135 -4.01 -4.20 -8.77
CA ASN A 135 -4.33 -3.59 -7.48
C ASN A 135 -3.46 -2.36 -7.29
N HIS A 136 -3.81 -1.26 -7.96
CA HIS A 136 -3.01 -0.03 -7.93
C HIS A 136 -2.72 0.46 -6.50
N PRO A 137 -3.70 0.55 -5.57
CA PRO A 137 -3.44 1.04 -4.20
C PRO A 137 -2.46 0.19 -3.38
N SER A 138 -2.22 -1.08 -3.76
CA SER A 138 -1.30 -1.97 -3.01
C SER A 138 0.18 -1.61 -3.16
N TRP A 139 0.54 -0.61 -3.96
CA TRP A 139 1.94 -0.19 -4.11
C TRP A 139 2.57 0.20 -2.77
N SER A 140 1.79 0.80 -1.85
CA SER A 140 2.31 1.26 -0.56
C SER A 140 2.72 0.11 0.34
N ILE A 141 1.92 -0.97 0.41
CA ILE A 141 2.27 -2.17 1.18
C ILE A 141 3.42 -2.95 0.54
N SER A 142 3.56 -2.90 -0.80
CA SER A 142 4.70 -3.46 -1.52
C SER A 142 6.01 -2.74 -1.19
N ALA A 143 5.96 -1.42 -0.99
CA ALA A 143 7.10 -0.66 -0.50
C ALA A 143 7.35 -0.92 1.00
N GLU A 144 6.31 -1.00 1.82
CA GLU A 144 6.43 -1.03 3.28
C GLU A 144 6.96 -2.38 3.81
N TRP A 145 6.76 -3.50 3.12
CA TRP A 145 7.05 -4.80 3.73
C TRP A 145 8.53 -5.14 3.89
N PHE A 146 9.38 -4.47 3.11
CA PHE A 146 10.83 -4.66 3.11
C PHE A 146 11.61 -3.43 3.61
N ALA A 147 10.88 -2.37 3.99
CA ALA A 147 11.43 -1.17 4.61
C ALA A 147 11.73 -1.34 6.12
#